data_AF-A0A5A9ZE36-F1
#
_entry.id   AF-A0A5A9ZE36-F1
#
_cell.length_a   1.000
_cell.length_b   1.000
_cell.length_c   1.000
_cell.angle_alpha   90.00
_cell.angle_beta   90.00
_cell.angle_gamma   90.00
#
_symmetry.space_group_name_H-M   'P 1'
#
loop_
_entity.id
_entity.type
_entity.pdbx_description
1 polymer ?
#
loop_
_entity_poly.entity_id
_entity_poly.type
_entity_poly.pdbx_seq_one_letter_code
_entity_poly.pdbx_strand_id
1 'polypeptide(L)'
;MSTLSKPWLSLLKPSTLALSLIITFTLGLAGCNNISPMTDSTPTKPPASNTNQPPQGIVAQCPTFDPEKTMCTAQYDPVCVKTQVGSVISYQTAGNACSACSTPEAISYVKGECL
;
A
#
# COMPACT_ATOMS: atom_id res chain seq x y z
N MET A 1 -53.75 6.05 27.69
CA MET A 1 -52.36 6.07 27.18
C MET A 1 -52.27 7.10 26.07
N SER A 2 -51.12 7.75 26.00
CA SER A 2 -50.89 9.11 25.54
C SER A 2 -51.18 9.40 24.07
N THR A 3 -51.62 10.64 23.87
CA THR A 3 -51.78 11.42 22.66
C THR A 3 -50.49 11.55 21.84
N LEU A 4 -50.56 11.61 20.50
CA LEU A 4 -49.92 12.71 19.77
C LEU A 4 -50.41 12.80 18.31
N SER A 5 -51.12 13.88 18.06
CA SER A 5 -51.57 14.40 16.77
C SER A 5 -50.40 14.91 15.93
N LYS A 6 -50.48 14.73 14.61
CA LYS A 6 -49.70 15.46 13.61
C LYS A 6 -50.67 16.00 12.57
N PRO A 7 -50.60 17.30 12.25
CA PRO A 7 -50.78 17.68 10.87
C PRO A 7 -49.68 18.64 10.40
N TRP A 8 -48.97 18.18 9.38
CA TRP A 8 -48.71 18.84 8.10
C TRP A 8 -49.15 20.31 7.97
N LEU A 9 -48.20 21.21 7.68
CA LEU A 9 -48.13 22.11 6.50
C LEU A 9 -47.29 23.36 6.78
N SER A 10 -46.66 23.79 5.67
CA SER A 10 -46.16 25.13 5.38
C SER A 10 -44.70 25.39 5.77
N LEU A 11 -43.76 25.40 4.82
CA LEU A 11 -43.58 26.42 3.78
C LEU A 11 -43.19 27.76 4.42
N LEU A 12 -41.90 28.08 4.43
CA LEU A 12 -41.36 29.46 4.41
C LEU A 12 -39.84 29.40 4.24
N LYS A 13 -39.38 30.00 3.15
CA LYS A 13 -37.97 30.21 2.80
C LYS A 13 -37.68 31.68 3.03
N PRO A 14 -36.69 32.07 3.86
CA PRO A 14 -36.18 33.42 3.85
C PRO A 14 -34.73 33.47 3.36
N SER A 15 -34.58 34.11 2.20
CA SER A 15 -33.41 34.89 1.84
C SER A 15 -33.25 36.04 2.83
N THR A 16 -32.09 36.18 3.48
CA THR A 16 -31.27 37.42 3.61
C THR A 16 -30.27 37.36 4.77
N LEU A 17 -29.02 37.73 4.46
CA LEU A 17 -28.05 38.48 5.27
C LEU A 17 -27.65 37.96 6.67
N ALA A 18 -26.44 37.40 6.75
CA ALA A 18 -25.58 37.63 7.91
C ALA A 18 -24.11 37.63 7.49
N LEU A 19 -23.58 38.84 7.41
CA LEU A 19 -22.17 39.22 7.42
C LEU A 19 -21.44 38.46 8.53
N SER A 20 -20.38 37.71 8.24
CA SER A 20 -19.48 37.22 9.29
C SER A 20 -18.03 37.27 8.80
N LEU A 21 -17.26 38.05 9.53
CA LEU A 21 -15.89 38.45 9.29
C LEU A 21 -14.92 37.26 9.24
N ILE A 22 -14.10 37.26 8.18
CA ILE A 22 -12.65 37.05 8.16
C ILE A 22 -12.03 36.37 9.38
N ILE A 23 -11.49 35.15 9.20
CA ILE A 23 -10.16 34.78 9.72
C ILE A 23 -9.44 33.94 8.66
N THR A 24 -8.77 34.60 7.72
CA THR A 24 -7.71 33.95 6.93
C THR A 24 -6.52 33.73 7.84
N PHE A 25 -6.41 32.52 8.39
CA PHE A 25 -5.21 32.09 9.12
C PHE A 25 -4.21 31.54 8.10
N THR A 26 -3.45 32.43 7.46
CA THR A 26 -2.29 32.03 6.64
C THR A 26 -1.18 31.60 7.57
N LEU A 27 -1.13 30.30 7.89
CA LEU A 27 -0.02 29.69 8.62
C LEU A 27 1.17 29.59 7.67
N GLY A 28 1.98 30.64 7.62
CA GLY A 28 3.29 30.62 6.98
C GLY A 28 4.27 29.84 7.86
N LEU A 29 4.48 28.55 7.59
CA LEU A 29 5.65 27.84 8.10
C LEU A 29 6.82 28.09 7.15
N ALA A 30 7.55 29.17 7.40
CA ALA A 30 8.95 29.25 7.02
C ALA A 30 9.75 28.36 7.99
N GLY A 31 10.17 27.20 7.50
CA GLY A 31 11.00 26.26 8.24
C GLY A 31 11.86 25.44 7.29
N CYS A 32 12.83 26.08 6.63
CA CYS A 32 13.94 25.34 6.03
C CYS A 32 14.96 25.04 7.13
N ASN A 33 14.69 24.02 7.95
CA ASN A 33 15.73 23.44 8.78
C ASN A 33 16.57 22.49 7.93
N ASN A 34 17.84 22.86 7.78
CA ASN A 34 18.90 22.01 7.24
C ASN A 34 19.13 20.85 8.22
N ILE A 35 18.34 19.79 8.06
CA ILE A 35 18.59 18.49 8.68
C ILE A 35 19.00 17.60 7.53
N SER A 36 20.29 17.28 7.48
CA SER A 36 20.78 16.19 6.64
C SER A 36 19.93 14.96 6.93
N PRO A 37 19.25 14.35 5.95
CA PRO A 37 18.61 13.08 6.19
C PRO A 37 19.73 12.09 6.49
N MET A 38 19.73 11.59 7.73
CA MET A 38 20.07 10.22 8.03
C MET A 38 19.70 9.35 6.82
N THR A 39 20.62 8.47 6.43
CA THR A 39 20.37 7.40 5.47
C THR A 39 19.15 6.61 5.96
N ASP A 40 17.97 7.05 5.53
CA ASP A 40 16.73 6.34 5.74
C ASP A 40 16.94 5.05 4.96
N SER A 41 17.01 3.95 5.69
CA SER A 41 16.82 2.64 5.12
C SER A 41 15.32 2.53 4.79
N THR A 42 14.83 3.42 3.93
CA THR A 42 13.59 3.22 3.21
C THR A 42 13.80 1.86 2.54
N PRO A 43 12.93 0.86 2.76
CA PRO A 43 12.93 -0.31 1.92
C PRO A 43 12.70 0.20 0.51
N THR A 44 13.77 0.33 -0.28
CA THR A 44 13.70 0.69 -1.68
C THR A 44 12.97 -0.47 -2.31
N LYS A 45 11.64 -0.38 -2.40
CA LYS A 45 10.87 -1.24 -3.28
C LYS A 45 11.56 -1.10 -4.63
N PRO A 46 12.14 -2.17 -5.20
CA PRO A 46 12.80 -2.08 -6.49
C PRO A 46 11.82 -1.43 -7.47
N PRO A 47 12.30 -0.55 -8.37
CA PRO A 47 11.45 0.02 -9.40
C PRO A 47 10.68 -1.12 -10.06
N ALA A 48 9.35 -1.00 -10.12
CA ALA A 48 8.51 -1.99 -10.76
C ALA A 48 8.87 -2.03 -12.25
N SER A 49 9.78 -2.93 -12.63
CA SER A 49 10.13 -3.19 -14.02
C SER A 49 8.87 -3.71 -14.69
N ASN A 50 8.44 -3.05 -15.77
CA ASN A 50 7.27 -3.44 -16.55
C ASN A 50 7.56 -4.60 -17.52
N THR A 51 8.76 -5.18 -17.42
CA THR A 51 9.07 -6.52 -17.91
C THR A 51 9.35 -7.37 -16.68
N ASN A 52 8.53 -8.42 -16.53
CA ASN A 52 8.50 -9.30 -15.36
C ASN A 52 8.89 -10.70 -15.85
N GLN A 53 10.08 -10.84 -16.44
CA GLN A 53 10.55 -12.16 -16.86
C GLN A 53 11.45 -12.75 -15.77
N PRO A 54 11.26 -14.03 -15.40
CA PRO A 54 12.17 -14.67 -14.48
C PRO A 54 13.54 -14.84 -15.16
N PRO A 55 14.65 -14.63 -14.44
CA PRO A 55 15.97 -15.00 -14.93
C PRO A 55 16.03 -16.50 -15.20
N GLN A 56 17.00 -16.92 -16.01
CA GLN A 56 17.27 -18.34 -16.20
C GLN A 56 17.86 -18.92 -14.91
N GLY A 57 17.28 -20.02 -14.41
CA GLY A 57 17.77 -20.62 -13.17
C GLY A 57 16.91 -21.77 -12.66
N ILE A 58 17.28 -22.27 -11.48
CA ILE A 58 16.54 -23.32 -10.78
C ILE A 58 15.30 -22.70 -10.14
N VAL A 59 14.14 -23.28 -10.46
CA VAL A 59 12.86 -22.89 -9.86
C VAL A 59 12.71 -23.59 -8.52
N ALA A 60 12.46 -22.82 -7.47
CA ALA A 60 12.09 -23.32 -6.15
C ALA A 60 10.61 -23.07 -5.89
N GLN A 61 9.91 -24.07 -5.37
CA GLN A 61 8.49 -23.96 -5.03
C GLN A 61 8.31 -23.32 -3.67
N CYS A 62 7.33 -22.43 -3.53
CA CYS A 62 6.95 -21.89 -2.23
C CYS A 62 6.25 -22.97 -1.39
N PRO A 63 6.54 -23.04 -0.08
CA PRO A 63 5.77 -23.90 0.83
C PRO A 63 4.32 -23.40 0.93
N THR A 64 3.46 -24.20 1.58
CA THR A 64 2.12 -23.73 1.95
C THR A 64 2.22 -22.46 2.79
N PHE A 65 1.51 -21.41 2.37
CA PHE A 65 1.49 -20.15 3.07
C PHE A 65 0.85 -20.29 4.45
N ASP A 66 1.57 -19.89 5.49
CA ASP A 66 1.11 -19.84 6.88
C ASP A 66 1.54 -18.50 7.50
N PRO A 67 0.63 -17.53 7.68
CA PRO A 67 0.96 -16.21 8.18
C PRO A 67 1.46 -16.22 9.63
N GLU A 68 1.08 -17.20 10.45
CA GLU A 68 1.51 -17.28 11.86
C GLU A 68 2.96 -17.79 11.99
N LYS A 69 3.46 -18.46 10.96
CA LYS A 69 4.81 -19.02 10.89
C LYS A 69 5.75 -18.24 9.98
N THR A 70 5.24 -17.23 9.27
CA THR A 70 6.02 -16.45 8.32
C THR A 70 6.64 -15.24 9.00
N MET A 71 7.94 -15.32 9.31
CA MET A 71 8.74 -14.20 9.78
C MET A 71 10.05 -14.19 9.00
N CYS A 72 10.29 -13.12 8.24
CA CYS A 72 11.45 -13.02 7.35
C CYS A 72 12.49 -12.04 7.88
N THR A 73 13.77 -12.34 7.64
CA THR A 73 14.84 -11.38 7.89
C THR A 73 14.83 -10.27 6.85
N ALA A 74 15.40 -9.12 7.20
CA ALA A 74 15.58 -7.99 6.27
C ALA A 74 16.84 -8.14 5.39
N GLN A 75 17.48 -9.31 5.37
CA GLN A 75 18.65 -9.56 4.53
C GLN A 75 18.21 -9.56 3.06
N TYR A 76 18.92 -8.81 2.25
CA TYR A 76 18.72 -8.78 0.81
C TYR A 76 19.52 -9.91 0.14
N ASP A 77 18.82 -10.85 -0.48
CA ASP A 77 19.28 -11.96 -1.34
C ASP A 77 18.20 -12.18 -2.41
N PRO A 78 18.15 -11.33 -3.44
CA PRO A 78 16.95 -11.13 -4.24
C PRO A 78 16.52 -12.37 -5.01
N VAL A 79 15.21 -12.51 -5.16
CA VAL A 79 14.60 -13.57 -5.96
C VAL A 79 13.45 -13.00 -6.79
N CYS A 80 13.20 -13.59 -7.95
CA CYS A 80 12.07 -13.25 -8.81
C CYS A 80 10.94 -14.24 -8.49
N VAL A 81 9.92 -13.76 -7.77
CA VAL A 81 8.76 -14.58 -7.40
C VAL A 81 7.74 -14.58 -8.52
N LYS A 82 7.14 -15.75 -8.77
CA LYS A 82 5.96 -15.94 -9.60
C LYS A 82 4.73 -16.00 -8.71
N THR A 83 3.80 -15.08 -8.92
CA THR A 83 2.50 -15.07 -8.25
C THR A 83 1.39 -15.39 -9.25
N GLN A 84 0.28 -15.96 -8.75
CA GLN A 84 -0.90 -16.21 -9.55
C GLN A 84 -2.17 -15.80 -8.80
N VAL A 85 -2.99 -14.98 -9.47
CA VAL A 85 -4.31 -14.60 -8.99
C VAL A 85 -5.32 -15.01 -10.06
N GLY A 86 -6.10 -16.06 -9.77
CA GLY A 86 -6.94 -16.70 -10.77
C GLY A 86 -6.11 -17.24 -11.94
N SER A 87 -6.31 -16.69 -13.14
CA SER A 87 -5.55 -17.08 -14.34
C SER A 87 -4.38 -16.13 -14.65
N VAL A 88 -4.22 -15.04 -13.90
CA VAL A 88 -3.19 -14.02 -14.17
C VAL A 88 -1.91 -14.39 -13.46
N ILE A 89 -0.82 -14.49 -14.21
CA ILE A 89 0.53 -14.71 -13.68
C ILE A 89 1.27 -13.37 -13.68
N SER A 90 1.91 -13.04 -12.56
CA SER A 90 2.83 -11.91 -12.45
C SER A 90 4.16 -12.41 -11.92
N TYR A 91 5.24 -11.71 -12.27
CA TYR A 91 6.52 -11.86 -11.59
C TYR A 91 6.86 -10.55 -10.88
N GLN A 92 7.55 -10.61 -9.75
CA GLN A 92 8.07 -9.43 -9.05
C GLN A 92 9.35 -9.80 -8.30
N THR A 93 10.26 -8.84 -8.16
CA THR A 93 11.46 -9.02 -7.33
C THR A 93 11.07 -8.93 -5.86
N ALA A 94 11.40 -9.97 -5.10
CA ALA A 94 11.32 -10.00 -3.65
C ALA A 94 12.73 -9.87 -3.05
N GLY A 95 12.82 -9.29 -1.85
CA GLY A 95 14.11 -9.02 -1.20
C GLY A 95 14.86 -10.29 -0.80
N ASN A 96 14.15 -11.37 -0.51
CA ASN A 96 14.70 -12.71 -0.29
C ASN A 96 13.66 -13.81 -0.47
N ALA A 97 14.12 -15.07 -0.49
CA ALA A 97 13.27 -16.25 -0.63
C ALA A 97 12.13 -16.37 0.40
N CYS A 98 12.34 -15.90 1.64
CA CYS A 98 11.29 -15.91 2.65
C CYS A 98 10.19 -14.89 2.29
N SER A 99 10.57 -13.64 2.01
CA SER A 99 9.62 -12.58 1.63
C SER A 99 8.92 -12.85 0.28
N ALA A 100 9.53 -13.63 -0.59
CA ALA A 100 8.90 -14.08 -1.84
C ALA A 100 7.66 -14.95 -1.57
N CYS A 101 7.76 -15.86 -0.60
CA CYS A 101 6.69 -16.81 -0.28
C CYS A 101 5.79 -16.36 0.87
N SER A 102 5.84 -15.08 1.26
CA SER A 102 5.05 -14.53 2.36
C SER A 102 3.64 -14.10 1.98
N THR A 103 3.15 -14.57 0.82
CA THR A 103 1.80 -14.27 0.32
C THR A 103 1.17 -15.55 -0.22
N PRO A 104 -0.16 -15.75 -0.08
CA PRO A 104 -0.82 -16.95 -0.56
C PRO A 104 -0.81 -17.08 -2.09
N GLU A 105 -0.61 -15.98 -2.81
CA GLU A 105 -0.54 -15.94 -4.28
C GLU A 105 0.81 -16.43 -4.82
N ALA A 106 1.85 -16.54 -3.97
CA ALA A 106 3.19 -16.95 -4.38
C ALA A 106 3.27 -18.45 -4.65
N ILE A 107 3.67 -18.82 -5.87
CA ILE A 107 3.79 -20.21 -6.29
C ILE A 107 5.24 -20.67 -6.21
N SER A 108 6.15 -19.91 -6.79
CA SER A 108 7.54 -20.31 -6.97
C SER A 108 8.44 -19.09 -7.12
N TYR A 109 9.75 -19.27 -6.96
CA TYR A 109 10.73 -18.21 -7.21
C TYR A 109 11.98 -18.76 -7.90
N VAL A 110 12.73 -17.85 -8.53
CA VAL A 110 14.06 -18.12 -9.08
C VAL A 110 15.04 -17.12 -8.45
N LYS A 111 16.28 -17.54 -8.20
CA LYS A 111 17.31 -16.63 -7.68
C LYS A 111 17.62 -15.49 -8.65
N GLY A 112 17.86 -14.30 -8.11
CA GLY A 112 18.10 -13.06 -8.85
C GLY A 112 16.85 -12.21 -9.02
N GLU A 113 17.04 -10.94 -9.37
CA GLU A 113 15.94 -10.02 -9.68
C GLU A 113 15.23 -10.41 -10.99
N CYS A 114 13.98 -9.96 -11.16
CA CYS A 114 13.28 -10.09 -12.45
C CYS A 114 13.92 -9.19 -13.53
N LEU A 115 13.84 -9.63 -14.79
CA LEU A 115 14.34 -8.95 -16.00
C LEU A 115 13.25 -8.10 -16.65
#